data_AF-A0A132GQR7-F1
#
_entry.id   AF-A0A132GQR7-F1
#
_cell.length_a   1.000
_cell.length_b   1.000
_cell.length_c   1.000
_cell.angle_alpha   90.00
_cell.angle_beta   90.00
_cell.angle_gamma   90.00
#
_symmetry.space_group_name_H-M   'P 1'
#
loop_
_entity.id
_entity.type
_entity.pdbx_description
1 polymer ?
#
loop_
_entity_poly.entity_id
_entity_poly.type
_entity_poly.pdbx_seq_one_letter_code
_entity_poly.pdbx_strand_id
1 'polypeptide(L)'
;MLIENEPHWFPMRIRYSSLSRLEKMVENFEKEKKKLGQSVLLETYVPLNFIKVSMTKMDFAPYLLNYIFVHSTFKDLVEIKHSREDFEPLRFVMHPAYDEKDERHDEVLTMSDKMMSDYMRITAEENDKIVFLKDLKFACKPSHVVQIIEGEFTGVVGRIKRIGGARCVVLTCHHRHTKQSPPLFIGHGDK
;
A
#
# COMPACT_ATOMS: atom_id res chain seq x y z
N MET A 1 9.92 7.10 -20.49
CA MET A 1 8.99 7.56 -21.53
C MET A 1 7.60 6.96 -21.34
N LEU A 2 6.61 7.81 -21.06
CA LEU A 2 5.20 7.41 -20.97
C LEU A 2 4.62 7.25 -22.36
N ILE A 3 3.94 6.13 -22.60
CA ILE A 3 3.16 5.93 -23.83
C ILE A 3 1.79 6.55 -23.59
N GLU A 4 1.51 7.67 -24.24
CA GLU A 4 0.34 8.52 -23.94
C GLU A 4 -1.01 7.80 -24.02
N ASN A 5 -1.11 6.77 -24.85
CA ASN A 5 -2.34 6.01 -25.10
C ASN A 5 -2.43 4.69 -24.31
N GLU A 6 -1.40 4.32 -23.55
CA GLU A 6 -1.44 3.11 -22.75
C GLU A 6 -2.03 3.41 -21.36
N PRO A 7 -2.97 2.59 -20.89
CA PRO A 7 -3.57 2.78 -19.58
C PRO A 7 -2.56 2.44 -18.49
N HIS A 8 -2.46 3.35 -17.52
CA HIS A 8 -1.59 3.21 -16.36
C HIS A 8 -2.32 3.67 -15.10
N TRP A 9 -1.85 3.21 -13.94
CA TRP A 9 -2.27 3.76 -12.67
C TRP A 9 -1.43 4.98 -12.32
N PHE A 10 -2.09 6.13 -12.20
CA PHE A 10 -1.49 7.39 -11.81
C PHE A 10 -1.77 7.68 -10.34
N PRO A 11 -0.77 7.59 -9.44
CA PRO A 11 -0.87 8.19 -8.13
C PRO A 11 -0.91 9.71 -8.27
N MET A 12 -2.00 10.31 -7.82
CA MET A 12 -2.20 11.75 -7.86
C MET A 12 -2.40 12.31 -6.46
N ARG A 13 -1.84 13.48 -6.23
CA ARG A 13 -1.92 14.21 -4.97
C ARG A 13 -2.96 15.32 -5.06
N ILE A 14 -3.82 15.43 -4.05
CA ILE A 14 -4.79 16.51 -3.91
C ILE A 14 -4.18 17.62 -3.04
N ARG A 15 -4.23 18.88 -3.51
CA ARG A 15 -3.83 20.04 -2.71
C ARG A 15 -4.90 20.38 -1.67
N TYR A 16 -4.42 20.70 -0.45
CA TYR A 16 -5.19 21.02 0.76
C TYR A 16 -5.98 19.82 1.31
N SER A 17 -5.52 19.33 2.46
CA SER A 17 -5.86 18.02 2.98
C SER A 17 -7.15 18.01 3.80
N SER A 18 -8.24 17.56 3.20
CA SER A 18 -9.44 17.16 3.94
C SER A 18 -10.05 15.95 3.27
N LEU A 19 -10.47 14.98 4.09
CA LEU A 19 -11.22 13.80 3.66
C LEU A 19 -12.40 14.19 2.76
N SER A 20 -13.11 15.27 3.12
CA SER A 20 -14.23 15.81 2.33
C SER A 20 -13.87 16.20 0.90
N ARG A 21 -12.63 16.65 0.64
CA ARG A 21 -12.16 16.98 -0.72
C ARG A 21 -11.77 15.73 -1.50
N LEU A 22 -11.23 14.73 -0.82
CA LEU A 22 -10.93 13.44 -1.43
C LEU A 22 -12.21 12.74 -1.87
N GLU A 23 -13.23 12.71 -1.01
CA GLU A 23 -14.57 12.19 -1.33
C GLU A 23 -15.19 12.92 -2.52
N LYS A 24 -15.18 14.27 -2.51
CA LYS A 24 -15.66 15.07 -3.65
C LYS A 24 -14.89 14.78 -4.94
N MET A 25 -13.57 14.57 -4.85
CA MET A 25 -12.76 14.24 -6.02
C MET A 25 -13.15 12.88 -6.62
N VAL A 26 -13.37 11.87 -5.77
CA VAL A 26 -13.87 10.55 -6.21
C VAL A 26 -15.24 10.70 -6.88
N GLU A 27 -16.17 11.44 -6.25
CA GLU A 27 -17.49 11.70 -6.82
C GLU A 27 -17.41 12.41 -8.18
N ASN A 28 -16.50 13.37 -8.33
CA ASN A 28 -16.27 14.06 -9.60
C ASN A 28 -15.76 13.11 -10.69
N PHE A 29 -14.81 12.23 -10.35
CA PHE A 29 -14.34 11.18 -11.27
C PHE A 29 -15.46 10.21 -11.68
N GLU A 30 -16.32 9.80 -10.75
CA GLU A 30 -17.47 8.94 -11.04
C GLU A 30 -18.49 9.63 -11.96
N LYS A 31 -18.77 10.92 -11.73
CA LYS A 31 -19.62 11.74 -12.60
C LYS A 31 -19.05 11.85 -14.01
N GLU A 32 -17.75 12.11 -14.14
CA GLU A 32 -17.08 12.17 -15.43
C GLU A 32 -17.10 10.81 -16.13
N LYS A 33 -16.82 9.71 -15.41
CA LYS A 33 -16.93 8.35 -15.95
C LYS A 33 -18.33 8.09 -16.50
N LYS A 34 -19.38 8.47 -15.75
CA LYS A 34 -20.78 8.30 -16.17
C LYS A 34 -21.12 9.14 -17.42
N LYS A 35 -20.54 10.33 -17.55
CA LYS A 35 -20.74 11.22 -18.70
C LYS A 35 -20.01 10.74 -19.95
N LEU A 36 -18.77 10.28 -19.80
CA LEU A 36 -17.91 9.77 -20.89
C LEU A 36 -18.33 8.35 -21.35
N GLY A 37 -19.02 7.60 -20.47
CA GLY A 37 -19.53 6.27 -20.78
C GLY A 37 -18.44 5.20 -20.81
N GLN A 38 -18.69 4.10 -21.53
CA GLN A 38 -17.75 2.97 -21.63
C GLN A 38 -16.55 3.22 -22.55
N SER A 39 -16.53 4.36 -23.25
CA SER A 39 -15.49 4.69 -24.23
C SER A 39 -14.17 5.12 -23.60
N VAL A 40 -14.16 5.45 -22.30
CA VAL A 40 -12.98 5.95 -21.58
C VAL A 40 -12.72 5.09 -20.35
N LEU A 41 -11.46 4.67 -20.20
CA LEU A 41 -10.99 4.00 -19.00
C LEU A 41 -10.75 5.06 -17.92
N LEU A 42 -11.62 5.08 -16.91
CA LEU A 42 -11.52 5.97 -15.77
C LEU A 42 -11.95 5.20 -14.52
N GLU A 43 -10.98 4.74 -13.75
CA GLU A 43 -11.22 4.07 -12.47
C GLU A 43 -10.43 4.76 -11.38
N THR A 44 -11.01 4.84 -10.18
CA THR A 44 -10.35 5.49 -9.05
C THR A 44 -10.25 4.53 -7.89
N TYR A 45 -9.11 4.56 -7.21
CA TYR A 45 -8.87 3.81 -5.99
C TYR A 45 -8.32 4.73 -4.91
N VAL A 46 -8.94 4.67 -3.73
CA VAL A 46 -8.46 5.36 -2.53
C VAL A 46 -8.27 4.29 -1.44
N PRO A 47 -7.05 4.10 -0.93
CA PRO A 47 -6.83 3.15 0.16
C PRO A 47 -7.39 3.73 1.45
N LEU A 48 -8.60 3.30 1.83
CA LEU A 48 -9.24 3.64 3.10
C LEU A 48 -8.91 2.61 4.16
N ASN A 49 -8.79 3.06 5.40
CA ASN A 49 -8.35 2.29 6.54
C ASN A 49 -9.40 2.43 7.66
N PHE A 50 -9.82 1.34 8.27
CA PHE A 50 -10.70 1.42 9.44
C PHE A 50 -9.90 1.86 10.66
N ILE A 51 -10.13 3.08 11.11
CA ILE A 51 -9.58 3.60 12.36
C ILE A 51 -10.65 3.51 13.43
N LYS A 52 -10.31 2.88 14.55
CA LYS A 52 -11.14 2.91 15.75
C LYS A 52 -11.03 4.30 16.40
N VAL A 53 -12.07 5.13 16.21
CA VAL A 53 -12.15 6.49 16.77
C VAL A 53 -12.58 6.48 18.25
N SER A 54 -13.35 5.47 18.66
CA SER A 54 -13.66 5.21 20.07
C SER A 54 -13.87 3.72 20.34
N MET A 55 -14.06 3.34 21.60
CA MET A 55 -14.42 1.97 22.00
C MET A 55 -15.61 1.40 21.22
N THR A 56 -16.54 2.26 20.78
CA THR A 56 -17.79 1.91 20.10
C THR A 56 -17.90 2.43 18.67
N LYS A 57 -17.01 3.34 18.23
CA LYS A 57 -17.06 3.95 16.90
C LYS A 57 -15.82 3.59 16.09
N MET A 58 -16.06 2.93 14.96
CA MET A 58 -15.10 2.78 13.87
C MET A 58 -15.38 3.85 12.81
N ASP A 59 -14.34 4.39 12.20
CA ASP A 59 -14.43 5.40 11.14
C ASP A 59 -13.41 5.07 10.04
N PHE A 60 -13.64 5.55 8.82
CA PHE A 60 -12.70 5.35 7.73
C PHE A 60 -11.72 6.52 7.66
N ALA A 61 -10.43 6.24 7.63
CA ALA A 61 -9.41 7.23 7.30
C ALA A 61 -8.44 6.67 6.26
N PRO A 62 -8.01 7.46 5.28
CA PRO A 62 -7.11 6.97 4.24
C PRO A 62 -5.74 6.58 4.79
N TYR A 63 -5.16 5.47 4.29
CA TYR A 63 -3.77 5.06 4.57
C TYR A 63 -2.77 6.16 4.18
N LEU A 64 -3.07 6.86 3.08
CA LEU A 64 -2.30 7.99 2.57
C LEU A 64 -3.25 9.18 2.39
N LEU A 65 -3.27 10.07 3.37
CA LEU A 65 -4.04 11.30 3.29
C LEU A 65 -3.58 12.10 2.05
N ASN A 66 -4.54 12.47 1.19
CA ASN A 66 -4.37 13.27 -0.04
C ASN A 66 -3.92 12.54 -1.30
N TYR A 67 -3.87 11.21 -1.31
CA TYR A 67 -3.57 10.45 -2.52
C TYR A 67 -4.83 9.77 -3.07
N ILE A 68 -4.96 9.82 -4.39
CA ILE A 68 -5.93 9.07 -5.17
C ILE A 68 -5.18 8.38 -6.30
N PHE A 69 -5.46 7.12 -6.53
CA PHE A 69 -4.92 6.37 -7.66
C PHE A 69 -5.97 6.38 -8.77
N VAL A 70 -5.59 6.81 -9.97
CA VAL A 70 -6.48 6.90 -11.11
C VAL A 70 -5.98 6.02 -12.24
N HIS A 71 -6.78 5.08 -12.70
CA HIS A 71 -6.53 4.24 -13.85
C HIS A 71 -7.09 4.92 -15.09
N SER A 72 -6.22 5.37 -15.98
CA SER A 72 -6.61 6.02 -17.22
C SER A 72 -5.44 6.07 -18.20
N THR A 73 -5.62 6.71 -19.35
CA THR A 73 -4.50 7.12 -20.21
C THR A 73 -3.98 8.49 -19.77
N PHE A 74 -2.71 8.79 -20.06
CA PHE A 74 -2.16 10.11 -19.70
C PHE A 74 -2.90 11.24 -20.40
N LYS A 75 -3.25 11.03 -21.68
CA LYS A 75 -3.98 12.00 -22.50
C LYS A 75 -5.35 12.35 -21.92
N ASP A 76 -6.15 11.34 -21.60
CA ASP A 76 -7.51 11.55 -21.07
C ASP A 76 -7.47 12.29 -19.73
N LEU A 77 -6.50 11.94 -18.87
CA LEU A 77 -6.35 12.55 -17.56
C LEU A 77 -5.95 14.03 -17.64
N VAL A 78 -5.07 14.37 -18.59
CA VAL A 78 -4.67 15.75 -18.88
C VAL A 78 -5.85 16.54 -19.45
N GLU A 79 -6.64 15.95 -20.35
CA GLU A 79 -7.84 16.58 -20.92
C GLU A 79 -8.91 16.86 -19.85
N ILE A 80 -9.18 15.90 -18.96
CA ILE A 80 -10.09 16.09 -17.82
C ILE A 80 -9.62 17.24 -16.94
N LYS A 81 -8.31 17.29 -16.64
CA LYS A 81 -7.74 18.34 -15.79
C LYS A 81 -7.78 19.72 -16.44
N HIS A 82 -7.65 19.83 -17.76
CA HIS A 82 -7.71 21.12 -18.46
C HIS A 82 -9.13 21.60 -18.70
N SER A 83 -10.08 20.69 -18.91
CA SER A 83 -11.48 21.04 -19.21
C SER A 83 -12.33 21.38 -17.99
N ARG A 84 -11.88 21.02 -16.78
CA ARG A 84 -12.68 21.09 -15.56
C ARG A 84 -11.90 21.71 -14.39
N GLU A 85 -12.39 22.85 -13.89
CA GLU A 85 -11.83 23.51 -12.71
C GLU A 85 -11.91 22.63 -11.45
N ASP A 86 -12.88 21.72 -11.38
CA ASP A 86 -13.07 20.79 -10.26
C ASP A 86 -11.85 19.87 -10.01
N PHE A 87 -11.01 19.66 -11.04
CA PHE A 87 -9.78 18.86 -10.97
C PHE A 87 -8.52 19.72 -10.79
N GLU A 88 -8.65 21.05 -10.70
CA GLU A 88 -7.53 21.98 -10.44
C GLU A 88 -6.67 21.54 -9.24
N PRO A 89 -7.22 21.07 -8.10
CA PRO A 89 -6.39 20.72 -6.95
C PRO A 89 -5.51 19.49 -7.16
N LEU A 90 -5.77 18.70 -8.20
CA LEU A 90 -5.10 17.43 -8.45
C LEU A 90 -3.73 17.65 -9.09
N ARG A 91 -2.72 16.92 -8.63
CA ARG A 91 -1.33 17.06 -9.07
C ARG A 91 -0.74 15.68 -9.35
N PHE A 92 0.00 15.56 -10.45
CA PHE A 92 0.80 14.37 -10.72
C PHE A 92 1.91 14.26 -9.69
N VAL A 93 2.19 13.03 -9.27
CA VAL A 93 3.39 12.72 -8.51
C VAL A 93 4.54 12.60 -9.51
N MET A 94 5.57 13.43 -9.34
CA MET A 94 6.77 13.38 -10.16
C MET A 94 7.85 12.60 -9.42
N HIS A 95 8.67 11.85 -10.13
CA HIS A 95 9.88 11.24 -9.59
C HIS A 95 11.09 11.58 -10.47
N PRO A 96 12.29 11.68 -9.87
CA PRO A 96 13.51 11.82 -10.65
C PRO A 96 13.74 10.55 -11.48
N ALA A 97 14.10 10.76 -12.74
CA ALA A 97 14.54 9.76 -13.69
C ALA A 97 15.86 10.23 -14.33
N TYR A 98 16.61 9.29 -14.89
CA TYR A 98 17.90 9.52 -15.53
C TYR A 98 17.84 8.93 -16.93
N ASP A 99 18.30 9.69 -17.92
CA ASP A 99 18.38 9.21 -19.29
C ASP A 99 19.66 8.39 -19.53
N GLU A 100 19.87 7.94 -20.77
CA GLU A 100 21.07 7.18 -21.17
C GLU A 100 22.38 7.97 -21.01
N LYS A 101 22.30 9.29 -20.86
CA LYS A 101 23.43 10.21 -20.66
C LYS A 101 23.61 10.59 -19.19
N ASP A 102 22.88 9.95 -18.28
CA ASP A 102 22.87 10.24 -16.84
C ASP A 102 22.37 11.67 -16.51
N GLU A 103 21.60 12.27 -17.41
CA GLU A 103 20.98 13.57 -17.19
C GLU A 103 19.66 13.38 -16.42
N ARG A 104 19.58 14.05 -15.27
CA ARG A 104 18.39 14.00 -14.41
C ARG A 104 17.24 14.80 -15.04
N HIS A 105 16.09 14.17 -15.14
CA HIS A 105 14.81 14.79 -15.48
C HIS A 105 13.71 14.27 -14.53
N ASP A 106 12.54 14.93 -14.52
CA ASP A 106 11.41 14.49 -13.71
C ASP A 106 10.36 13.82 -14.61
N GLU A 107 9.97 12.59 -14.29
CA GLU A 107 8.90 11.84 -14.97
C GLU A 107 7.67 11.71 -14.07
N VAL A 108 6.49 11.58 -14.69
CA VAL A 108 5.25 11.29 -13.94
C VAL A 108 5.32 9.85 -13.44
N LEU A 109 5.13 9.67 -12.14
CA LEU A 109 5.08 8.36 -11.51
C LEU A 109 3.87 7.58 -12.04
N THR A 110 4.13 6.37 -12.52
CA THR A 110 3.10 5.40 -12.93
C THR A 110 3.28 4.10 -12.18
N MET A 111 2.17 3.38 -12.02
CA MET A 111 2.15 2.04 -11.47
C MET A 111 1.58 1.06 -12.50
N SER A 112 2.18 -0.14 -12.56
CA SER A 112 1.64 -1.23 -13.37
C SER A 112 0.39 -1.83 -12.72
N ASP A 113 -0.48 -2.43 -13.54
CA ASP A 113 -1.66 -3.15 -13.06
C ASP A 113 -1.32 -4.23 -12.04
N LYS A 114 -0.20 -4.94 -12.24
CA LYS A 114 0.26 -5.93 -11.28
C LYS A 114 0.57 -5.31 -9.92
N MET A 115 1.34 -4.23 -9.90
CA MET A 115 1.67 -3.54 -8.66
C MET A 115 0.42 -2.99 -7.98
N MET A 116 -0.52 -2.45 -8.76
CA MET A 116 -1.76 -1.92 -8.22
C MET A 116 -2.66 -3.02 -7.65
N SER A 117 -2.78 -4.16 -8.34
CA SER A 117 -3.53 -5.31 -7.86
C SER A 117 -2.98 -5.86 -6.53
N ASP A 118 -1.65 -6.01 -6.45
CA ASP A 118 -0.97 -6.43 -5.22
C ASP A 118 -1.19 -5.38 -4.10
N TYR A 119 -1.12 -4.08 -4.42
CA TYR A 119 -1.36 -2.99 -3.47
C TYR A 119 -2.80 -2.99 -2.94
N MET A 120 -3.80 -3.02 -3.82
CA MET A 120 -5.22 -3.07 -3.46
C MET A 120 -5.55 -4.24 -2.55
N ARG A 121 -4.95 -5.41 -2.81
CA ARG A 121 -5.13 -6.59 -1.97
C ARG A 121 -4.59 -6.36 -0.55
N ILE A 122 -3.40 -5.77 -0.43
CA ILE A 122 -2.78 -5.48 0.86
C ILE A 122 -3.60 -4.45 1.65
N THR A 123 -4.14 -3.43 0.98
CA THR A 123 -4.91 -2.36 1.63
C THR A 123 -6.38 -2.72 1.87
N ALA A 124 -6.94 -3.69 1.15
CA ALA A 124 -8.29 -4.19 1.36
C ALA A 124 -8.40 -5.23 2.50
N GLU A 125 -7.33 -5.99 2.76
CA GLU A 125 -7.27 -6.89 3.91
C GLU A 125 -7.04 -6.04 5.18
N GLU A 126 -8.02 -6.00 6.10
CA GLU A 126 -7.77 -5.54 7.48
C GLU A 126 -6.61 -6.37 8.02
N ASN A 127 -5.50 -5.71 8.34
CA ASN A 127 -4.26 -6.34 8.80
C ASN A 127 -4.38 -6.89 10.23
N ASP A 128 -5.44 -7.64 10.53
CA ASP A 128 -5.62 -8.43 11.76
C ASP A 128 -4.52 -9.49 11.95
N LYS A 129 -3.65 -9.69 10.95
CA LYS A 129 -2.54 -10.66 10.97
C LYS A 129 -1.16 -10.04 11.14
N ILE A 130 -1.04 -8.74 11.36
CA ILE A 130 0.24 -8.11 11.77
C ILE A 130 0.24 -7.94 13.28
N VAL A 131 0.69 -8.98 13.99
CA VAL A 131 0.93 -8.90 15.43
C VAL A 131 2.23 -8.16 15.67
N PHE A 132 2.14 -6.91 16.15
CA PHE A 132 3.30 -6.18 16.65
C PHE A 132 3.70 -6.76 18.01
N LEU A 133 4.79 -7.53 18.05
CA LEU A 133 5.38 -8.00 19.30
C LEU A 133 5.91 -6.80 20.09
N LYS A 134 5.24 -6.43 21.18
CA LYS A 134 5.78 -5.52 22.19
C LYS A 134 6.67 -6.34 23.13
N ASP A 135 7.84 -5.79 23.48
CA ASP A 135 8.88 -6.41 24.31
C ASP A 135 9.69 -7.56 23.68
N LEU A 136 10.36 -7.26 22.56
CA LEU A 136 11.50 -8.05 22.09
C LEU A 136 12.74 -7.78 22.97
N LYS A 137 12.71 -8.19 24.25
CA LYS A 137 13.90 -8.18 25.15
C LYS A 137 15.00 -9.13 24.68
N PHE A 138 14.75 -9.96 23.67
CA PHE A 138 15.75 -10.84 23.10
C PHE A 138 16.58 -10.11 22.04
N ALA A 139 17.88 -10.02 22.28
CA ALA A 139 18.86 -9.49 21.34
C ALA A 139 19.18 -10.51 20.23
N CYS A 140 18.20 -10.85 19.37
CA CYS A 140 18.49 -11.67 18.20
C CYS A 140 18.87 -10.81 17.00
N LYS A 141 19.97 -11.18 16.32
CA LYS A 141 20.43 -10.51 15.10
C LYS A 141 19.42 -10.77 13.96
N PRO A 142 19.27 -9.83 13.01
CA PRO A 142 18.50 -10.07 11.78
C PRO A 142 18.89 -11.39 11.11
N SER A 143 17.94 -12.06 10.46
CA SER A 143 18.08 -13.36 9.80
C SER A 143 18.16 -14.60 10.70
N HIS A 144 18.09 -14.46 12.03
CA HIS A 144 17.96 -15.63 12.91
C HIS A 144 16.60 -16.29 12.76
N VAL A 145 16.62 -17.62 12.83
CA VAL A 145 15.43 -18.46 12.89
C VAL A 145 14.93 -18.47 14.33
N VAL A 146 13.64 -18.20 14.52
CA VAL A 146 12.99 -18.15 15.83
C VAL A 146 11.69 -18.95 15.79
N GLN A 147 11.31 -19.52 16.93
CA GLN A 147 10.04 -20.20 17.12
C GLN A 147 9.18 -19.40 18.09
N ILE A 148 7.90 -19.26 17.78
CA ILE A 148 6.95 -18.60 18.67
C ILE A 148 6.60 -19.59 19.79
N ILE A 149 6.78 -19.14 21.04
CA ILE A 149 6.56 -19.95 22.25
C ILE A 149 5.19 -19.69 22.90
N GLU A 150 4.53 -18.58 22.55
CA GLU A 150 3.26 -18.17 23.15
C GLU A 150 2.39 -17.39 22.13
N GLY A 151 1.06 -17.53 22.23
CA GLY A 151 0.08 -16.91 21.34
C GLY A 151 -0.48 -17.85 20.26
N GLU A 152 -1.29 -17.31 19.34
CA GLU A 152 -1.99 -18.09 18.31
C GLU A 152 -1.05 -18.78 17.30
N PHE A 153 0.21 -18.35 17.24
CA PHE A 153 1.23 -18.91 16.36
C PHE A 153 2.26 -19.78 17.11
N THR A 154 1.97 -20.22 18.35
CA THR A 154 2.86 -21.10 19.11
C THR A 154 3.25 -22.33 18.28
N GLY A 155 4.55 -22.63 18.24
CA GLY A 155 5.11 -23.75 17.48
C GLY A 155 5.53 -23.38 16.04
N VAL A 156 5.18 -22.20 15.54
CA VAL A 156 5.57 -21.76 14.20
C VAL A 156 6.99 -21.20 14.21
N VAL A 157 7.78 -21.64 13.23
CA VAL A 157 9.17 -21.19 13.00
C VAL A 157 9.20 -20.12 11.92
N GLY A 158 9.91 -19.02 12.16
CA GLY A 158 10.12 -17.97 11.17
C GLY A 158 11.47 -17.30 11.30
N ARG A 159 11.70 -16.24 10.52
CA ARG A 159 12.97 -15.48 10.51
C ARG A 159 12.75 -14.04 10.91
N ILE A 160 13.67 -13.49 11.70
CA ILE A 160 13.65 -12.07 12.06
C ILE A 160 14.07 -11.23 10.85
N LYS A 161 13.23 -10.27 10.46
CA LYS A 161 13.58 -9.21 9.51
C LYS A 161 13.36 -7.83 10.13
N ARG A 162 13.91 -6.80 9.49
CA ARG A 162 13.65 -5.41 9.86
C ARG A 162 12.70 -4.82 8.83
N ILE A 163 11.55 -4.31 9.29
CA ILE A 163 10.55 -3.66 8.44
C ILE A 163 10.29 -2.28 9.04
N GLY A 164 10.56 -1.21 8.27
CA GLY A 164 10.34 0.18 8.73
C GLY A 164 11.14 0.60 9.97
N GLY A 165 12.34 0.05 10.19
CA GLY A 165 13.18 0.35 11.36
C GLY A 165 12.83 -0.47 12.61
N ALA A 166 11.60 -1.00 12.70
CA ALA A 166 11.17 -1.96 13.71
C ALA A 166 11.70 -3.37 13.40
N ARG A 167 11.98 -4.15 14.46
CA ARG A 167 12.30 -5.58 14.32
C ARG A 167 10.98 -6.35 14.24
N CYS A 168 10.79 -7.09 13.17
CA CYS A 168 9.60 -7.90 12.92
C CYS A 168 10.00 -9.37 12.75
N VAL A 169 9.12 -10.29 13.14
CA VAL A 169 9.30 -11.71 12.82
C VAL A 169 8.48 -12.01 11.57
N VAL A 170 9.13 -12.49 10.52
CA VAL A 170 8.48 -12.89 9.28
C VAL A 170 8.31 -14.41 9.30
N LEU A 171 7.06 -14.84 9.31
CA LEU A 171 6.68 -16.24 9.23
C LEU A 171 6.38 -16.59 7.78
N THR A 172 6.84 -17.75 7.32
CA THR A 172 6.36 -18.32 6.07
C THR A 172 5.36 -19.42 6.42
N CYS A 173 4.09 -19.06 6.47
CA CYS A 173 3.02 -20.04 6.71
C CYS A 173 2.79 -20.83 5.42
N HIS A 174 3.49 -21.95 5.26
CA HIS A 174 3.10 -22.95 4.28
C HIS A 174 1.89 -23.71 4.84
N HIS A 175 0.75 -23.61 4.16
CA HIS A 175 -0.36 -24.55 4.39
C HIS A 175 0.07 -25.93 3.87
N ARG A 176 0.89 -26.64 4.66
CA ARG A 176 1.28 -28.02 4.41
C ARG A 176 1.21 -28.79 5.72
N HIS A 177 0.28 -29.73 5.73
CA HIS A 177 0.25 -30.82 6.68
C HIS A 177 1.64 -31.49 6.80
N THR A 178 2.02 -31.76 8.04
CA THR A 178 2.92 -32.81 8.53
C THR A 178 4.44 -32.65 8.52
N LYS A 179 4.96 -32.92 9.75
CA LYS A 179 6.22 -33.55 10.18
C LYS A 179 7.49 -32.69 10.23
N GLN A 180 7.55 -31.99 11.37
CA GLN A 180 8.69 -31.78 12.29
C GLN A 180 10.07 -32.31 11.84
N SER A 181 11.01 -31.38 11.71
CA SER A 181 12.42 -31.58 12.07
C SER A 181 12.63 -30.98 13.46
N PRO A 182 13.43 -31.59 14.36
CA PRO A 182 13.55 -31.08 15.72
C PRO A 182 14.34 -29.76 15.75
N PRO A 183 13.84 -28.69 16.40
CA PRO A 183 14.64 -27.51 16.67
C PRO A 183 15.66 -27.80 17.78
N LEU A 184 16.88 -27.26 17.63
CA LEU A 184 17.88 -27.27 18.69
C LEU A 184 17.36 -26.50 19.90
N PHE A 185 17.23 -27.19 21.03
CA PHE A 185 16.98 -26.58 22.32
C PHE A 185 18.28 -25.97 22.86
N ILE A 186 18.30 -24.66 23.08
CA ILE A 186 19.28 -24.05 23.98
C ILE A 186 18.53 -23.81 25.30
N GLY A 187 18.58 -24.82 26.18
CA GLY A 187 18.16 -24.66 27.57
C GLY A 187 19.28 -23.97 28.34
N HIS A 188 18.99 -22.82 28.95
CA HIS A 188 19.78 -22.35 30.08
C HIS A 188 19.34 -23.18 31.29
N GLY A 189 20.19 -24.10 31.73
CA GLY A 189 20.07 -24.75 33.02
C GLY A 189 20.54 -23.78 34.10
N ASP A 190 19.61 -23.40 34.97
CA ASP A 190 19.92 -22.71 36.22
C ASP A 190 20.67 -23.64 37.17
N LYS A 191 21.69 -23.11 37.82
CA LYS A 191 22.23 -23.58 39.10
C LYS A 191 22.04 -22.46 40.11
#